data_AF-A0A424RH02-F1
#
_entry.id   AF-A0A424RH02-F1
#
_cell.length_a   1.000
_cell.length_b   1.000
_cell.length_c   1.000
_cell.angle_alpha   90.00
_cell.angle_beta   90.00
_cell.angle_gamma   90.00
#
_symmetry.space_group_name_H-M   'P 1'
#
loop_
_entity.id
_entity.type
_entity.pdbx_description
1 polymer ?
#
loop_
_entity_poly.entity_id
_entity_poly.type
_entity_poly.pdbx_seq_one_letter_code
_entity_poly.pdbx_strand_id
1 'polypeptide(L)'
;MRIDGSLKNVQDPEDLPETACGKLKLVQLRCETWGGFVWCTMEADAPDLLGYLSPILELYKNYPLERLVRVFWMRIDLPTNWKFAIDNFDESYHTRTAHPRVPPCIDEDYWTSRLEIWS
;
A
#
# COMPACT_ATOMS: atom_id res chain seq x y z
N MET A 1 20.36 7.03 -15.29
CA MET A 1 18.92 7.12 -15.62
C MET A 1 18.46 8.57 -15.47
N ARG A 2 17.35 8.95 -16.12
CA ARG A 2 16.55 10.13 -15.76
C ARG A 2 15.38 9.72 -14.85
N ILE A 3 14.69 10.70 -14.27
CA ILE A 3 13.55 10.46 -13.35
C ILE A 3 12.32 9.85 -14.05
N ASP A 4 12.24 9.95 -15.37
CA ASP A 4 11.21 9.31 -16.21
C ASP A 4 11.58 7.86 -16.58
N GLY A 5 12.64 7.31 -15.99
CA GLY A 5 13.15 5.98 -16.28
C GLY A 5 13.89 5.84 -17.61
N SER A 6 14.11 6.92 -18.38
CA SER A 6 14.91 6.85 -19.61
C SER A 6 16.40 6.69 -19.32
N LEU A 7 17.08 5.84 -20.09
CA LEU A 7 18.52 5.66 -19.98
C LEU A 7 19.24 6.95 -20.42
N LYS A 8 19.98 7.56 -19.48
CA LYS A 8 20.68 8.83 -19.68
C LYS A 8 22.09 8.65 -20.26
N ASN A 9 22.81 7.65 -19.77
CA ASN A 9 24.19 7.37 -20.14
C ASN A 9 24.44 5.87 -20.06
N VAL A 10 25.36 5.38 -20.88
CA VAL A 10 25.92 4.04 -20.82
C VAL A 10 27.43 4.18 -20.65
N GLN A 11 28.04 3.30 -19.87
CA GLN A 11 29.51 3.27 -19.75
C GLN A 11 30.10 2.69 -21.03
N ASP A 12 31.29 3.17 -21.40
CA ASP A 12 32.10 2.70 -22.54
C ASP A 12 31.27 2.49 -23.83
N PRO A 13 30.55 3.52 -24.33
CA PRO A 13 29.68 3.41 -25.50
C PRO A 13 30.40 2.96 -26.78
N GLU A 14 31.72 3.13 -26.84
CA GLU A 14 32.60 2.66 -27.92
C GLU A 14 32.68 1.13 -28.03
N ASP A 15 32.49 0.42 -26.92
CA ASP A 15 32.50 -1.05 -26.89
C ASP A 15 31.15 -1.65 -27.28
N LEU A 16 30.13 -0.81 -27.48
CA LEU A 16 28.78 -1.22 -27.87
C LEU A 16 28.59 -1.08 -29.39
N PRO A 17 28.03 -2.10 -30.07
CA PRO A 17 27.72 -2.01 -31.50
C PRO A 17 26.68 -0.93 -31.78
N GLU A 18 25.85 -0.57 -30.80
CA GLU A 18 24.93 0.55 -30.85
C GLU A 18 24.62 1.09 -29.44
N THR A 19 24.35 2.39 -29.32
CA THR A 19 23.98 2.99 -28.04
C THR A 19 22.61 2.51 -27.54
N ALA A 20 22.56 2.11 -26.27
CA ALA A 20 21.32 1.79 -25.58
C ALA A 20 20.51 3.03 -25.17
N CYS A 21 21.13 4.22 -25.19
CA CYS A 21 20.46 5.47 -24.81
C CYS A 21 19.33 5.80 -25.79
N GLY A 22 18.16 6.15 -25.27
CA GLY A 22 16.95 6.36 -26.08
C GLY A 22 16.20 5.09 -26.49
N LYS A 23 16.81 3.90 -26.32
CA LYS A 23 16.19 2.61 -26.62
C LYS A 23 15.72 1.87 -25.37
N LEU A 24 16.59 1.82 -24.36
CA LEU A 24 16.28 1.16 -23.10
C LEU A 24 15.65 2.15 -22.11
N LYS A 25 14.65 1.65 -21.38
CA LYS A 25 13.97 2.34 -20.28
C LYS A 25 13.73 1.36 -19.14
N LEU A 26 13.58 1.89 -17.93
CA LEU A 26 13.06 1.11 -16.80
C LEU A 26 11.65 0.60 -17.12
N VAL A 27 11.35 -0.61 -16.65
CA VAL A 27 9.97 -1.13 -16.61
C VAL A 27 9.11 -0.14 -15.84
N GLN A 28 8.02 0.29 -16.46
CA GLN A 28 7.08 1.23 -15.86
C GLN A 28 6.05 0.46 -15.02
N LEU A 29 5.65 1.04 -13.90
CA LEU A 29 4.50 0.60 -13.11
C LEU A 29 3.42 1.67 -13.19
N ARG A 30 2.16 1.25 -13.22
CA ARG A 30 1.07 2.21 -13.09
C ARG A 30 1.03 2.68 -11.64
N CYS A 31 1.06 3.99 -11.44
CA CYS A 31 1.01 4.62 -10.13
C CYS A 31 -0.11 5.66 -10.10
N GLU A 32 -0.86 5.68 -9.02
CA GLU A 32 -1.94 6.63 -8.75
C GLU A 32 -1.86 7.09 -7.30
N THR A 33 -2.57 8.17 -6.98
CA THR A 33 -2.54 8.76 -5.63
C THR A 33 -3.94 8.99 -5.10
N TRP A 34 -4.17 8.63 -3.83
CA TRP A 34 -5.39 8.99 -3.11
C TRP A 34 -5.10 9.09 -1.61
N GLY A 35 -5.74 10.04 -0.92
CA GLY A 35 -5.61 10.22 0.54
C GLY A 35 -4.19 10.53 1.02
N GLY A 36 -3.33 11.11 0.18
CA GLY A 36 -1.91 11.33 0.50
C GLY A 36 -1.02 10.07 0.36
N PHE A 37 -1.57 8.94 -0.08
CA PHE A 37 -0.84 7.70 -0.34
C PHE A 37 -0.54 7.53 -1.84
N VAL A 38 0.57 6.86 -2.13
CA VAL A 38 0.93 6.40 -3.48
C VAL A 38 0.57 4.93 -3.60
N TRP A 39 -0.23 4.61 -4.61
CA TRP A 39 -0.64 3.25 -4.96
C TRP A 39 0.05 2.85 -6.26
N CYS A 40 0.45 1.59 -6.37
CA CYS A 40 1.06 1.06 -7.58
C CYS A 40 0.56 -0.34 -7.89
N THR A 41 0.52 -0.67 -9.18
CA THR A 41 0.18 -2.01 -9.66
C THR A 41 1.16 -2.47 -10.73
N MET A 42 1.44 -3.77 -10.74
CA MET A 42 2.20 -4.44 -11.81
C MET A 42 1.29 -4.89 -12.97
N GLU A 43 -0.03 -4.89 -12.75
CA GLU A 43 -1.03 -5.20 -13.77
C GLU A 43 -1.39 -3.93 -14.54
N ALA A 44 -1.12 -3.92 -15.84
CA ALA A 44 -1.36 -2.76 -16.70
C ALA A 44 -2.85 -2.52 -16.92
N ASP A 45 -3.64 -3.59 -16.97
CA ASP A 45 -5.08 -3.57 -17.22
C ASP A 45 -5.91 -3.55 -15.92
N ALA A 46 -5.29 -3.16 -14.80
CA ALA A 46 -5.97 -3.08 -13.50
C ALA A 46 -7.10 -2.03 -13.51
N PRO A 47 -8.17 -2.22 -12.71
CA PRO A 47 -9.22 -1.21 -12.54
C PRO A 47 -8.66 0.13 -12.06
N ASP A 48 -9.33 1.24 -12.38
CA ASP A 48 -9.01 2.58 -11.85
C ASP A 48 -8.95 2.59 -10.31
N LEU A 49 -8.01 3.34 -9.72
CA LEU A 49 -7.80 3.32 -8.27
C LEU A 49 -9.06 3.73 -7.49
N LEU A 50 -9.79 4.75 -7.93
CA LEU A 50 -10.96 5.23 -7.20
C LEU A 50 -12.11 4.23 -7.28
N GLY A 51 -12.26 3.57 -8.44
CA GLY A 51 -13.19 2.46 -8.60
C GLY A 51 -12.85 1.29 -7.66
N TYR A 52 -11.56 0.92 -7.59
CA TYR A 52 -11.07 -0.16 -6.73
C TYR A 52 -11.27 0.12 -5.23
N LEU A 53 -11.07 1.37 -4.80
CA LEU A 53 -11.19 1.76 -3.39
C LEU A 53 -12.62 2.03 -2.93
N SER A 54 -13.62 2.03 -3.81
CA SER A 54 -15.00 2.22 -3.40
C SER A 54 -15.45 1.08 -2.45
N PRO A 55 -16.14 1.37 -1.32
CA PRO A 55 -16.72 2.65 -0.89
C PRO A 55 -15.86 3.47 0.09
N ILE A 56 -14.58 3.11 0.30
CA ILE A 56 -13.68 3.77 1.28
C ILE A 56 -13.59 5.27 1.04
N LEU A 57 -13.63 5.71 -0.22
CA LEU A 57 -13.62 7.12 -0.61
C LEU A 57 -14.72 7.92 0.10
N GLU A 58 -15.92 7.36 0.16
CA GLU A 58 -17.10 8.01 0.74
C GLU A 58 -17.03 7.99 2.27
N LEU A 59 -16.59 6.87 2.86
CA LEU A 59 -16.41 6.71 4.31
C LEU A 59 -15.41 7.74 4.87
N TYR A 60 -14.36 8.05 4.11
CA TYR A 60 -13.29 8.94 4.53
C TYR A 60 -13.35 10.35 3.90
N LYS A 61 -14.42 10.72 3.18
CA LYS A 61 -14.50 12.00 2.45
C LYS A 61 -14.28 13.26 3.30
N ASN A 62 -14.62 13.17 4.58
CA ASN A 62 -14.51 14.27 5.54
C ASN A 62 -13.25 14.17 6.43
N TYR A 63 -12.45 13.12 6.25
CA TYR A 63 -11.22 12.92 7.00
C TYR A 63 -10.04 13.43 6.18
N PRO A 64 -9.22 14.37 6.70
CA PRO A 64 -8.15 15.01 5.93
C PRO A 64 -6.91 14.10 5.82
N LEU A 65 -7.07 12.94 5.18
CA LEU A 65 -6.02 11.93 5.01
C LEU A 65 -4.76 12.54 4.38
N GLU A 66 -4.92 13.45 3.42
CA GLU A 66 -3.83 14.14 2.71
C GLU A 66 -2.98 15.06 3.60
N ARG A 67 -3.47 15.40 4.81
CA ARG A 67 -2.73 16.22 5.78
C ARG A 67 -1.96 15.38 6.80
N LEU A 68 -2.11 14.06 6.79
CA LEU A 68 -1.39 13.19 7.70
C LEU A 68 0.11 13.25 7.43
N VAL A 69 0.89 13.32 8.51
CA VAL A 69 2.35 13.25 8.46
C VAL A 69 2.84 12.02 9.21
N ARG A 70 3.87 11.36 8.69
CA ARG A 70 4.46 10.20 9.36
C ARG A 70 5.23 10.65 10.60
N VAL A 71 4.71 10.32 11.77
CA VAL A 71 5.35 10.61 13.07
C VAL A 71 6.22 9.47 13.59
N PHE A 72 5.95 8.23 13.15
CA PHE A 72 6.66 7.02 13.58
C PHE A 72 6.64 5.96 12.48
N TRP A 73 7.64 5.07 12.46
CA TRP A 73 7.68 3.91 11.56
C TRP A 73 8.42 2.74 12.22
N MET A 74 7.89 1.54 12.05
CA MET A 74 8.48 0.29 12.55
C MET A 74 8.41 -0.77 11.45
N ARG A 75 9.40 -1.66 11.43
CA ARG A 75 9.41 -2.87 10.63
C ARG A 75 9.72 -4.07 11.50
N ILE A 76 8.96 -5.14 11.32
CA ILE A 76 9.11 -6.40 12.02
C ILE A 76 9.11 -7.51 10.96
N ASP A 77 10.11 -8.38 10.99
CA ASP A 77 10.10 -9.58 10.17
C ASP A 77 9.38 -10.70 10.95
N LEU A 78 8.15 -11.00 10.54
CA LEU A 78 7.31 -12.02 11.19
C LEU A 78 7.44 -13.35 10.45
N PRO A 79 7.81 -14.46 11.14
CA PRO A 79 7.88 -15.80 10.53
C PRO A 79 6.49 -16.41 10.39
N THR A 80 5.60 -15.74 9.65
CA THR A 80 4.21 -16.16 9.42
C THR A 80 3.77 -15.91 7.98
N ASN A 81 2.68 -16.55 7.56
CA ASN A 81 2.06 -16.22 6.28
C ASN A 81 1.35 -14.86 6.40
N TRP A 82 1.44 -14.03 5.35
CA TRP A 82 0.83 -12.70 5.34
C TRP A 82 -0.68 -12.72 5.61
N LYS A 83 -1.39 -13.78 5.20
CA LYS A 83 -2.83 -13.92 5.43
C LYS A 83 -3.17 -14.01 6.92
N PHE A 84 -2.37 -14.72 7.71
CA PHE A 84 -2.62 -14.85 9.15
C PHE A 84 -2.41 -13.53 9.91
N ALA A 85 -1.57 -12.63 9.41
CA ALA A 85 -1.43 -11.31 10.00
C ALA A 85 -2.70 -10.47 9.79
N ILE A 86 -3.34 -10.61 8.64
CA ILE A 86 -4.63 -9.96 8.33
C ILE A 86 -5.77 -10.64 9.11
N ASP A 87 -5.84 -11.98 9.12
CA ASP A 87 -6.86 -12.71 9.89
C ASP A 87 -6.83 -12.34 11.37
N ASN A 88 -5.64 -12.14 11.96
CA ASN A 88 -5.50 -11.68 13.35
C ASN A 88 -5.91 -10.21 13.52
N PHE A 89 -5.83 -9.38 12.49
CA PHE A 89 -6.23 -7.96 12.58
C PHE A 89 -7.74 -7.77 12.38
N ASP A 90 -8.37 -8.64 11.59
CA ASP A 90 -9.78 -8.55 11.20
C ASP A 90 -10.76 -9.10 12.27
N GLU A 91 -10.27 -9.43 13.47
CA GLU A 91 -11.11 -9.88 14.59
C GLU A 91 -10.67 -9.34 15.95
N SER A 92 -11.64 -9.26 16.87
CA SER A 92 -11.44 -8.80 18.26
C SER A 92 -11.57 -9.93 19.30
N TYR A 93 -11.68 -11.18 18.89
CA TYR A 93 -11.81 -12.34 19.80
C TYR A 93 -10.57 -12.51 20.69
N HIS A 94 -9.36 -12.36 20.14
CA HIS A 94 -8.13 -12.56 20.90
C HIS A 94 -7.76 -11.37 21.81
N THR A 95 -8.33 -10.17 21.59
CA THR A 95 -7.84 -8.91 22.18
C THR A 95 -7.89 -8.90 23.69
N ARG A 96 -8.97 -9.44 24.29
CA ARG A 96 -9.16 -9.52 25.75
C ARG A 96 -8.07 -10.35 26.44
N THR A 97 -7.52 -11.34 25.75
CA THR A 97 -6.51 -12.25 26.30
C THR A 97 -5.09 -11.81 25.94
N ALA A 98 -4.86 -11.43 24.68
CA ALA A 98 -3.52 -11.12 24.16
C ALA A 98 -3.08 -9.68 24.42
N HIS A 99 -4.03 -8.73 24.54
CA HIS A 99 -3.73 -7.30 24.61
C HIS A 99 -4.30 -6.65 25.88
N PRO A 100 -3.70 -6.89 27.06
CA PRO A 100 -4.23 -6.40 28.35
C PRO A 100 -4.30 -4.86 28.47
N ARG A 101 -3.67 -4.12 27.54
CA ARG A 101 -3.65 -2.65 27.50
C ARG A 101 -4.65 -2.04 26.50
N VAL A 102 -5.34 -2.85 25.70
CA VAL A 102 -6.31 -2.37 24.69
C VAL A 102 -7.69 -2.07 25.26
N PRO A 103 -8.30 -2.91 26.13
CA PRO A 103 -9.66 -2.68 26.64
C PRO A 103 -9.90 -1.30 27.30
N PRO A 104 -8.92 -0.67 27.98
CA PRO A 104 -9.13 0.68 28.52
C PRO A 104 -9.26 1.79 27.46
N CYS A 105 -8.84 1.53 26.22
CA CYS A 105 -8.70 2.55 25.16
C CYS A 105 -9.67 2.33 24.00
N ILE A 106 -10.13 1.09 23.78
CA ILE A 106 -10.98 0.69 22.67
C ILE A 106 -12.03 -0.29 23.24
N ASP A 107 -13.31 0.08 23.10
CA ASP A 107 -14.45 -0.78 23.45
C ASP A 107 -14.79 -1.68 22.25
N GLU A 108 -13.89 -2.63 21.96
CA GLU A 108 -14.03 -3.62 20.87
C GLU A 108 -14.22 -5.01 21.46
N ASP A 109 -15.47 -5.44 21.55
CA ASP A 109 -15.83 -6.82 21.83
C ASP A 109 -16.38 -7.52 20.59
N TYR A 110 -15.98 -8.78 20.38
CA TYR A 110 -16.42 -9.55 19.20
C TYR A 110 -17.95 -9.71 19.10
N TRP A 111 -18.70 -9.58 20.21
CA TRP A 111 -20.17 -9.63 20.21
C TRP A 111 -20.84 -8.30 19.84
N THR A 112 -20.12 -7.18 19.91
CA THR A 112 -20.58 -5.87 19.43
C THR A 112 -20.03 -5.53 18.04
N SER A 113 -18.94 -6.18 17.62
CA SER A 113 -18.32 -5.95 16.32
C SER A 113 -19.25 -6.33 15.17
N ARG A 114 -19.29 -5.48 14.14
CA ARG A 114 -19.98 -5.75 12.88
C ARG A 114 -18.93 -5.93 11.79
N LEU A 115 -18.96 -7.08 11.12
CA LEU A 115 -18.12 -7.35 9.95
C LEU A 115 -18.90 -6.97 8.70
N GLU A 116 -18.45 -5.92 8.01
CA GLU A 116 -19.04 -5.48 6.75
C GLU A 116 -18.28 -6.10 5.59
N ILE A 117 -18.96 -6.95 4.82
CA ILE A 117 -18.40 -7.60 3.63
C ILE A 117 -18.97 -6.88 2.41
N TRP A 118 -18.10 -6.20 1.68
CA TRP A 118 -18.43 -5.52 0.43
C TRP A 118 -18.14 -6.46 -0.74
N SER A 119 -19.14 -6.70 -1.59
CA SER A 119 -19.07 -7.58 -2.77
C SER A 119 -18.83 -6.80 -4.05
#